data_AF-A0A6N3UM78-F1
#
_entry.id   AF-A0A6N3UM78-F1
#
_cell.length_a   1.000
_cell.length_b   1.000
_cell.length_c   1.000
_cell.angle_alpha   90.00
_cell.angle_beta   90.00
_cell.angle_gamma   90.00
#
_symmetry.space_group_name_H-M   'P 1'
#
loop_
_entity.id
_entity.type
_entity.pdbx_description
1 polymer ?
#
loop_
_entity_poly.entity_id
_entity_poly.type
_entity_poly.pdbx_seq_one_letter_code
_entity_poly.pdbx_strand_id
1 'polypeptide(L)'
;MPLKDAEINETNINEIQINDAEINNTGFNDWDRWISKTPDIQNLRIEQLILPGTHNSGVDQEANYTSTYGTCQDFSPFNQLIRGVRVLDLRVEFDPTAKTRQERFQLVHHIRSGRNIKRDILDQVNRFHQRTGGKELVILDFHTFDKFTPAADAELQTLIKSTLGTHTLIAPYYSPFTLKQIQAIGPMNTVIAYNRGTRDTLFWGGVNQRWKGDFSPSTRELKKFMDAVALETKPEGQLRSIQCAKYNKGIPSPDDFSNKVSEWFASKDIHSYIQKFWIINTDWTTRSYIVGNCRHANVVKAAALRHAQELTPTNSRAVDGIIPGHYRALIFTLSDGHGCQELLLPSNVQDKDTLIIRSTAALNTLIRLCT
;
A
#
# COMPACT_ATOMS: atom_id res chain seq x y z
N MET A 1 -33.38 -38.99 37.99
CA MET A 1 -34.36 -37.95 38.43
C MET A 1 -33.59 -36.81 39.06
N PRO A 2 -33.98 -35.54 38.81
CA PRO A 2 -33.24 -34.69 37.89
C PRO A 2 -32.57 -33.48 38.54
N LEU A 3 -31.48 -33.00 37.93
CA LEU A 3 -30.98 -31.63 38.04
C LEU A 3 -30.94 -31.11 36.60
N LYS A 4 -32.05 -30.52 36.17
CA LYS A 4 -32.27 -29.07 36.03
C LYS A 4 -31.40 -28.46 34.93
N ASP A 5 -32.08 -28.25 33.80
CA ASP A 5 -31.67 -27.45 32.67
C ASP A 5 -31.21 -26.06 33.11
N ALA A 6 -30.05 -25.64 32.61
CA ALA A 6 -29.67 -24.24 32.56
C ALA A 6 -29.68 -23.82 31.10
N GLU A 7 -30.69 -23.04 30.75
CA GLU A 7 -30.82 -22.29 29.50
C GLU A 7 -29.55 -21.48 29.23
N ILE A 8 -28.92 -21.72 28.07
CA ILE A 8 -27.88 -20.83 27.55
C ILE A 8 -28.63 -19.71 26.82
N ASN A 9 -28.84 -18.60 27.52
CA ASN A 9 -29.33 -17.37 26.93
C ASN A 9 -28.30 -16.81 25.94
N GLU A 10 -28.73 -16.68 24.68
CA GLU A 10 -28.13 -15.80 23.69
C GLU A 10 -28.15 -14.36 24.21
N THR A 11 -26.98 -13.75 24.45
CA THR A 11 -26.68 -12.31 24.20
C THR A 11 -25.33 -11.92 24.81
N ASN A 12 -24.34 -11.71 23.94
CA ASN A 12 -23.42 -10.55 23.94
C ASN A 12 -22.20 -10.85 23.06
N ILE A 13 -22.38 -10.70 21.74
CA ILE A 13 -21.26 -10.48 20.83
C ILE A 13 -20.96 -8.98 20.89
N ASN A 14 -20.38 -8.53 22.02
CA ASN A 14 -19.79 -7.21 22.07
C ASN A 14 -18.42 -7.30 21.41
N GLU A 15 -18.25 -6.45 20.39
CA GLU A 15 -17.00 -6.13 19.74
C GLU A 15 -15.83 -6.14 20.73
N ILE A 16 -14.84 -6.99 20.49
CA ILE A 16 -13.53 -6.82 21.10
C ILE A 16 -12.92 -5.57 20.45
N GLN A 17 -13.30 -4.39 20.94
CA GLN A 17 -12.48 -3.20 20.78
C GLN A 17 -11.21 -3.42 21.58
N ILE A 18 -10.16 -3.86 20.90
CA ILE A 18 -8.81 -3.81 21.47
C ILE A 18 -8.51 -2.33 21.74
N ASN A 19 -8.37 -1.98 23.02
CA ASN A 19 -8.10 -0.63 23.47
C ASN A 19 -6.73 -0.17 22.94
N ASP A 20 -6.68 1.05 22.40
CA ASP A 20 -5.47 1.68 21.87
C ASP A 20 -4.28 1.73 22.86
N ALA A 21 -4.55 1.53 24.14
CA ALA A 21 -3.56 1.49 25.22
C ALA A 21 -2.70 0.21 25.23
N GLU A 22 -3.19 -0.94 24.78
CA GLU A 22 -2.42 -2.20 24.81
C GLU A 22 -1.35 -2.28 23.71
N ILE A 23 -1.53 -1.54 22.61
CA ILE A 23 -0.56 -1.47 21.50
C ILE A 23 0.71 -0.69 21.89
N ASN A 24 0.63 0.20 22.89
CA ASN A 24 1.72 1.10 23.26
C ASN A 24 2.78 0.46 24.19
N ASN A 25 2.60 -0.78 24.65
CA ASN A 25 3.47 -1.37 25.69
C ASN A 25 4.48 -2.42 25.18
N THR A 26 4.63 -2.60 23.86
CA THR A 26 5.43 -3.70 23.28
C THR A 26 6.40 -3.24 22.18
N GLY A 27 7.13 -2.14 22.35
CA GLY A 27 8.20 -1.76 21.40
C GLY A 27 7.74 -1.53 19.94
N PHE A 28 6.43 -1.46 19.70
CA PHE A 28 5.79 -1.18 18.41
C PHE A 28 5.56 0.31 18.16
N ASN A 29 6.39 1.19 18.73
CA ASN A 29 6.18 2.63 18.60
C ASN A 29 6.25 3.03 17.12
N ASP A 30 5.10 3.44 16.59
CA ASP A 30 4.89 4.04 15.27
C ASP A 30 4.92 3.13 14.02
N TRP A 31 4.75 1.82 14.14
CA TRP A 31 4.59 0.97 12.94
C TRP A 31 3.36 1.33 12.11
N ASP A 32 2.30 1.81 12.75
CA ASP A 32 1.12 2.33 12.04
C ASP A 32 1.41 3.62 11.26
N ARG A 33 2.54 4.30 11.50
CA ARG A 33 2.93 5.59 10.90
C ARG A 33 4.35 5.61 10.33
N TRP A 34 4.89 4.45 9.96
CA TRP A 34 6.31 4.36 9.60
C TRP A 34 6.68 5.13 8.33
N ILE A 35 5.75 5.31 7.38
CA ILE A 35 6.04 6.06 6.14
C ILE A 35 6.18 7.55 6.47
N SER A 36 5.21 8.13 7.19
CA SER A 36 5.18 9.57 7.47
C SER A 36 6.14 10.01 8.59
N LYS A 37 6.46 9.13 9.54
CA LYS A 37 7.39 9.44 10.65
C LYS A 37 8.86 9.14 10.36
N THR A 38 9.16 8.46 9.25
CA THR A 38 10.55 8.23 8.85
C THR A 38 10.96 9.27 7.83
N PRO A 39 12.00 10.08 8.10
CA PRO A 39 12.47 11.08 7.16
C PRO A 39 12.75 10.50 5.77
N ASP A 40 12.58 11.37 4.77
CA ASP A 40 12.89 11.16 3.35
C ASP A 40 12.11 10.08 2.59
N ILE A 41 11.39 9.17 3.25
CA ILE A 41 10.58 8.16 2.56
C ILE A 41 9.49 8.81 1.70
N GLN A 42 8.92 9.93 2.16
CA GLN A 42 7.95 10.72 1.42
C GLN A 42 8.50 11.30 0.10
N ASN A 43 9.83 11.36 -0.05
CA ASN A 43 10.45 11.81 -1.30
C ASN A 43 10.45 10.69 -2.36
N LEU A 44 10.07 9.46 -2.02
CA LEU A 44 9.93 8.38 -3.00
C LEU A 44 8.59 8.48 -3.73
N ARG A 45 8.59 8.05 -5.00
CA ARG A 45 7.35 7.79 -5.75
C ARG A 45 6.79 6.44 -5.35
N ILE A 46 5.49 6.24 -5.58
CA ILE A 46 4.81 4.97 -5.25
C ILE A 46 5.53 3.76 -5.88
N GLU A 47 5.93 3.91 -7.14
CA GLU A 47 6.65 2.86 -7.88
C GLU A 47 8.10 2.64 -7.46
N GLN A 48 8.64 3.47 -6.57
CA GLN A 48 9.99 3.34 -6.02
C GLN A 48 9.99 2.68 -4.63
N LEU A 49 8.87 2.76 -3.93
CA LEU A 49 8.75 2.25 -2.56
C LEU A 49 8.98 0.74 -2.51
N ILE A 50 9.54 0.32 -1.37
CA ILE A 50 9.63 -1.06 -0.94
C ILE A 50 8.59 -1.27 0.17
N LEU A 51 7.50 -1.98 -0.12
CA LEU A 51 6.34 -2.08 0.74
C LEU A 51 6.15 -3.53 1.24
N PRO A 52 5.94 -3.71 2.55
CA PRO A 52 5.50 -5.00 3.08
C PRO A 52 4.04 -5.23 2.69
N GLY A 53 3.78 -6.36 2.06
CA GLY A 53 2.46 -6.83 1.68
C GLY A 53 2.11 -8.17 2.30
N THR A 54 0.84 -8.51 2.25
CA THR A 54 0.27 -9.73 2.81
C THR A 54 -0.42 -10.52 1.71
N HIS A 55 0.03 -11.75 1.46
CA HIS A 55 -0.64 -12.66 0.53
C HIS A 55 -2.00 -13.06 1.11
N ASN A 56 -3.06 -13.03 0.29
CA ASN A 56 -4.45 -13.29 0.69
C ASN A 56 -4.84 -12.63 2.02
N SER A 57 -4.76 -11.31 2.08
CA SER A 57 -4.84 -10.54 3.32
C SER A 57 -6.12 -10.76 4.15
N GLY A 58 -7.20 -11.23 3.51
CA GLY A 58 -8.48 -11.48 4.15
C GLY A 58 -8.66 -12.87 4.75
N VAL A 59 -7.66 -13.75 4.71
CA VAL A 59 -7.77 -15.14 5.19
C VAL A 59 -6.81 -15.35 6.36
N ASP A 60 -7.26 -14.88 7.52
CA ASP A 60 -6.49 -14.73 8.74
C ASP A 60 -7.11 -15.44 9.95
N GLN A 61 -6.39 -15.52 11.07
CA GLN A 61 -6.84 -16.21 12.29
C GLN A 61 -7.92 -15.45 13.09
N GLU A 62 -8.11 -14.15 12.86
CA GLU A 62 -9.16 -13.34 13.49
C GLU A 62 -10.47 -13.33 12.67
N ALA A 63 -10.55 -14.12 11.59
CA ALA A 63 -11.73 -14.20 10.74
C ALA A 63 -12.78 -15.16 11.34
N ASN A 64 -14.05 -14.97 10.95
CA ASN A 64 -15.15 -15.83 11.41
C ASN A 64 -14.96 -17.30 11.01
N TYR A 65 -14.26 -17.53 9.89
CA TYR A 65 -13.91 -18.86 9.44
C TYR A 65 -12.42 -18.95 9.13
N THR A 66 -11.79 -19.98 9.68
CA THR A 66 -10.36 -20.29 9.52
C THR A 66 -10.18 -21.75 9.13
N SER A 67 -9.08 -22.06 8.48
CA SER A 67 -8.73 -23.42 8.09
C SER A 67 -7.23 -23.59 8.03
N THR A 68 -6.73 -24.72 8.52
CA THR A 68 -5.32 -25.10 8.40
C THR A 68 -4.84 -25.12 6.94
N TYR A 69 -5.75 -25.32 5.98
CA TYR A 69 -5.43 -25.39 4.56
C TYR A 69 -5.39 -24.04 3.83
N GLY A 70 -5.94 -22.98 4.43
CA GLY A 70 -6.16 -21.70 3.73
C GLY A 70 -5.74 -20.46 4.51
N THR A 71 -5.83 -20.50 5.85
CA THR A 71 -5.48 -19.37 6.72
C THR A 71 -3.98 -19.13 6.71
N CYS A 72 -3.61 -17.92 6.29
CA CYS A 72 -2.23 -17.56 5.98
C CYS A 72 -1.78 -16.25 6.63
N GLN A 73 -2.59 -15.64 7.47
CA GLN A 73 -2.25 -14.44 8.23
C GLN A 73 -2.67 -14.57 9.69
N ASP A 74 -1.96 -13.92 10.61
CA ASP A 74 -2.32 -13.93 12.03
C ASP A 74 -3.50 -13.00 12.31
N PHE A 75 -3.52 -11.84 11.66
CA PHE A 75 -4.35 -10.71 12.06
C PHE A 75 -5.33 -10.29 10.97
N SER A 76 -6.43 -9.66 11.35
CA SER A 76 -7.36 -9.00 10.45
C SER A 76 -6.67 -7.92 9.59
N PRO A 77 -7.23 -7.55 8.42
CA PRO A 77 -6.65 -6.52 7.56
C PRO A 77 -6.36 -5.19 8.26
N PHE A 78 -7.24 -4.73 9.16
CA PHE A 78 -6.96 -3.54 9.99
C PHE A 78 -5.73 -3.74 10.87
N ASN A 79 -5.65 -4.88 11.55
CA ASN A 79 -4.57 -5.21 12.45
C ASN A 79 -3.23 -5.46 11.72
N GLN A 80 -3.27 -5.85 10.45
CA GLN A 80 -2.11 -5.88 9.55
C GLN A 80 -1.60 -4.45 9.26
N LEU A 81 -2.49 -3.50 8.93
CA LEU A 81 -2.13 -2.12 8.63
C LEU A 81 -1.47 -1.40 9.81
N ILE A 82 -2.02 -1.54 11.02
CA ILE A 82 -1.43 -0.93 12.23
C ILE A 82 -0.09 -1.56 12.63
N ARG A 83 0.20 -2.78 12.16
CA ARG A 83 1.51 -3.45 12.29
C ARG A 83 2.46 -3.12 11.13
N GLY A 84 2.08 -2.18 10.27
CA GLY A 84 2.94 -1.58 9.26
C GLY A 84 2.85 -2.20 7.86
N VAL A 85 1.95 -3.16 7.63
CA VAL A 85 1.61 -3.60 6.27
C VAL A 85 1.03 -2.44 5.47
N ARG A 86 1.36 -2.34 4.18
CA ARG A 86 0.92 -1.24 3.31
C ARG A 86 0.29 -1.72 2.00
N VAL A 87 0.35 -3.02 1.72
CA VAL A 87 -0.30 -3.63 0.55
C VAL A 87 -1.13 -4.83 0.98
N LEU A 88 -2.42 -4.81 0.67
CA LEU A 88 -3.34 -5.91 0.93
C LEU A 88 -3.66 -6.63 -0.38
N ASP A 89 -3.23 -7.89 -0.54
CA ASP A 89 -3.65 -8.78 -1.63
C ASP A 89 -5.06 -9.30 -1.36
N LEU A 90 -6.01 -8.87 -2.19
CA LEU A 90 -7.44 -9.13 -2.05
C LEU A 90 -7.90 -10.07 -3.18
N ARG A 91 -8.43 -11.21 -2.77
CA ARG A 91 -9.08 -12.17 -3.66
C ARG A 91 -10.56 -12.21 -3.33
N VAL A 92 -11.37 -11.86 -4.33
CA VAL A 92 -12.77 -11.50 -4.12
C VAL A 92 -13.66 -12.45 -4.87
N GLU A 93 -14.64 -13.02 -4.19
CA GLU A 93 -15.76 -13.72 -4.79
C GLU A 93 -17.00 -12.82 -4.79
N PHE A 94 -17.72 -12.78 -5.91
CA PHE A 94 -19.03 -12.16 -5.99
C PHE A 94 -20.12 -13.18 -5.63
N ASP A 95 -20.92 -12.85 -4.61
CA ASP A 95 -22.08 -13.60 -4.17
C ASP A 95 -23.38 -12.83 -4.47
N PRO A 96 -24.10 -13.16 -5.56
CA PRO A 96 -25.35 -12.48 -5.90
C PRO A 96 -26.48 -12.77 -4.90
N THR A 97 -26.34 -13.81 -4.07
CA THR A 97 -27.35 -14.26 -3.11
C THR A 97 -27.18 -13.64 -1.72
N ALA A 98 -26.13 -12.85 -1.50
CA ALA A 98 -25.91 -12.18 -0.21
C ALA A 98 -27.10 -11.29 0.16
N LYS A 99 -27.41 -11.23 1.47
CA LYS A 99 -28.59 -10.55 2.01
C LYS A 99 -28.60 -9.05 1.68
N THR A 100 -27.42 -8.42 1.70
CA THR A 100 -27.26 -7.01 1.36
C THR A 100 -26.26 -6.83 0.22
N ARG A 101 -26.39 -5.72 -0.52
CA ARG A 101 -25.48 -5.34 -1.62
C ARG A 101 -24.02 -5.23 -1.16
N GLN A 102 -23.81 -4.74 0.06
CA GLN A 102 -22.48 -4.54 0.64
C GLN A 102 -21.78 -5.87 1.01
N GLU A 103 -22.57 -6.91 1.29
CA GLU A 103 -22.08 -8.26 1.60
C GLU A 103 -21.85 -9.12 0.36
N ARG A 104 -22.06 -8.60 -0.86
CA ARG A 104 -21.88 -9.42 -2.08
C ARG A 104 -20.42 -9.69 -2.43
N PHE A 105 -19.47 -8.98 -1.85
CA PHE A 105 -18.05 -9.11 -2.19
C PHE A 105 -17.29 -9.75 -1.03
N GLN A 106 -17.12 -11.07 -1.10
CA GLN A 106 -16.53 -11.90 -0.05
C GLN A 106 -15.03 -12.11 -0.28
N LEU A 107 -14.23 -12.17 0.78
CA LEU A 107 -12.82 -12.53 0.68
C LEU A 107 -12.67 -14.06 0.66
N VAL A 108 -11.90 -14.56 -0.31
CA VAL A 108 -11.77 -15.99 -0.59
C VAL A 108 -10.33 -16.39 -0.84
N HIS A 109 -9.91 -17.53 -0.27
CA HIS A 109 -8.71 -18.26 -0.70
C HIS A 109 -8.93 -19.75 -0.42
N HIS A 110 -9.38 -20.51 -1.43
CA HIS A 110 -9.95 -21.87 -1.31
C HIS A 110 -11.23 -21.98 -0.47
N ILE A 111 -11.39 -21.09 0.50
CA ILE A 111 -12.51 -20.95 1.44
C ILE A 111 -12.90 -19.48 1.57
N ARG A 112 -14.17 -19.22 1.88
CA ARG A 112 -14.61 -17.89 2.32
C ARG A 112 -14.22 -17.71 3.78
N SER A 113 -13.49 -16.66 4.12
CA SER A 113 -13.10 -16.40 5.53
C SER A 113 -14.23 -15.83 6.39
N GLY A 114 -15.38 -15.51 5.78
CA GLY A 114 -16.46 -14.75 6.42
C GLY A 114 -16.21 -13.24 6.46
N ARG A 115 -15.13 -12.77 5.85
CA ARG A 115 -14.85 -11.34 5.64
C ARG A 115 -15.42 -10.84 4.31
N ASN A 116 -15.81 -9.57 4.27
CA ASN A 116 -16.28 -8.90 3.07
C ASN A 116 -15.55 -7.58 2.82
N ILE A 117 -15.53 -7.14 1.56
CA ILE A 117 -14.79 -5.95 1.13
C ILE A 117 -15.26 -4.68 1.85
N LYS A 118 -16.57 -4.49 2.03
CA LYS A 118 -17.08 -3.25 2.63
C LYS A 118 -16.61 -3.10 4.08
N ARG A 119 -16.99 -4.05 4.94
CA ARG A 119 -16.78 -3.99 6.39
C ARG A 119 -15.31 -4.18 6.77
N ASP A 120 -14.65 -5.17 6.18
CA ASP A 120 -13.34 -5.65 6.66
C ASP A 120 -12.16 -4.99 5.93
N ILE A 121 -12.40 -4.37 4.78
CA ILE A 121 -11.36 -3.67 4.01
C ILE A 121 -11.64 -2.17 3.94
N LEU A 122 -12.71 -1.74 3.24
CA LEU A 122 -12.90 -0.33 2.94
C LEU A 122 -13.15 0.52 4.19
N ASP A 123 -14.04 0.07 5.08
CA ASP A 123 -14.31 0.76 6.35
C ASP A 123 -13.08 0.78 7.26
N GLN A 124 -12.29 -0.31 7.26
CA GLN A 124 -11.07 -0.42 8.05
C GLN A 124 -9.94 0.46 7.51
N VAL A 125 -9.84 0.64 6.19
CA VAL A 125 -8.90 1.57 5.57
C VAL A 125 -9.24 3.01 5.93
N ASN A 126 -10.52 3.39 5.88
CA ASN A 126 -10.97 4.70 6.37
C ASN A 126 -10.61 4.91 7.85
N ARG A 127 -10.88 3.91 8.70
CA ARG A 127 -10.51 3.94 10.12
C ARG A 127 -8.99 4.08 10.30
N PHE A 128 -8.19 3.37 9.51
CA PHE A 128 -6.73 3.46 9.55
C PHE A 128 -6.23 4.84 9.12
N HIS A 129 -6.80 5.44 8.07
CA HIS A 129 -6.46 6.80 7.67
C HIS A 129 -6.86 7.83 8.73
N GLN A 130 -8.04 7.69 9.36
CA GLN A 130 -8.42 8.54 10.50
C GLN A 130 -7.42 8.42 11.65
N ARG A 131 -7.05 7.19 12.03
CA ARG A 131 -6.03 6.92 13.06
C ARG A 131 -4.70 7.60 12.74
N THR A 132 -4.27 7.56 11.49
CA THR A 132 -2.93 8.01 11.05
C THR A 132 -2.90 9.46 10.55
N GLY A 133 -4.03 10.16 10.56
CA GLY A 133 -4.14 11.52 10.02
C GLY A 133 -4.03 11.59 8.49
N GLY A 134 -4.29 10.47 7.79
CA GLY A 134 -4.36 10.41 6.34
C GLY A 134 -3.02 10.46 5.61
N LYS A 135 -1.89 10.30 6.31
CA LYS A 135 -0.54 10.41 5.72
C LYS A 135 0.09 9.09 5.26
N GLU A 136 -0.49 7.96 5.66
CA GLU A 136 0.05 6.64 5.33
C GLU A 136 -0.56 6.12 4.03
N LEU A 137 0.32 5.68 3.11
CA LEU A 137 -0.09 5.03 1.86
C LEU A 137 -0.72 3.67 2.13
N VAL A 138 -1.84 3.36 1.49
CA VAL A 138 -2.38 1.99 1.42
C VAL A 138 -2.59 1.61 -0.03
N ILE A 139 -2.15 0.40 -0.41
CA ILE A 139 -2.45 -0.20 -1.70
C ILE A 139 -3.41 -1.36 -1.49
N LEU A 140 -4.58 -1.29 -2.10
CA LEU A 140 -5.52 -2.40 -2.18
C LEU A 140 -5.34 -3.10 -3.53
N ASP A 141 -4.75 -4.30 -3.51
CA ASP A 141 -4.52 -5.13 -4.70
C ASP A 141 -5.70 -6.08 -4.89
N PHE A 142 -6.71 -5.65 -5.64
CA PHE A 142 -7.80 -6.51 -6.08
C PHE A 142 -7.27 -7.43 -7.19
N HIS A 143 -6.76 -8.59 -6.80
CA HIS A 143 -5.99 -9.46 -7.66
C HIS A 143 -6.84 -10.52 -8.37
N THR A 144 -7.78 -11.14 -7.65
CA THR A 144 -8.66 -12.19 -8.16
C THR A 144 -10.13 -11.81 -8.00
N PHE A 145 -10.93 -12.19 -9.01
CA PHE A 145 -12.35 -11.85 -9.13
C PHE A 145 -13.13 -13.09 -9.54
N ASP A 146 -13.57 -13.87 -8.57
CA ASP A 146 -14.34 -15.09 -8.79
C ASP A 146 -15.84 -14.80 -8.94
N LYS A 147 -16.48 -15.43 -9.94
CA LYS A 147 -17.91 -15.28 -10.29
C LYS A 147 -18.35 -13.84 -10.65
N PHE A 148 -17.42 -12.97 -11.02
CA PHE A 148 -17.73 -11.58 -11.39
C PHE A 148 -18.46 -11.50 -12.74
N THR A 149 -19.53 -10.70 -12.77
CA THR A 149 -20.17 -10.20 -13.98
C THR A 149 -19.77 -8.74 -14.25
N PRO A 150 -19.98 -8.18 -15.44
CA PRO A 150 -19.76 -6.75 -15.69
C PRO A 150 -20.55 -5.83 -14.74
N ALA A 151 -21.75 -6.24 -14.32
CA ALA A 151 -22.54 -5.50 -13.33
C ALA A 151 -21.91 -5.56 -11.93
N ALA A 152 -21.36 -6.71 -11.54
CA ALA A 152 -20.62 -6.87 -10.28
C ALA A 152 -19.34 -6.01 -10.28
N ASP A 153 -18.63 -5.92 -11.41
CA ASP A 153 -17.50 -5.00 -11.57
C ASP A 153 -17.93 -3.54 -11.34
N ALA A 154 -18.98 -3.06 -12.01
CA ALA A 154 -19.46 -1.70 -11.84
C ALA A 154 -19.93 -1.40 -10.39
N GLU A 155 -20.56 -2.39 -9.76
CA GLU A 155 -21.00 -2.32 -8.38
C GLU A 155 -19.84 -2.23 -7.39
N LEU A 156 -18.81 -3.08 -7.52
CA LEU A 156 -17.63 -3.03 -6.64
C LEU A 156 -16.89 -1.69 -6.78
N GLN A 157 -16.70 -1.21 -8.02
CA GLN A 157 -16.02 0.06 -8.26
C GLN A 157 -16.81 1.24 -7.68
N THR A 158 -18.14 1.20 -7.75
CA THR A 158 -19.01 2.19 -7.10
C THR A 158 -18.87 2.13 -5.58
N LEU A 159 -18.88 0.92 -5.01
CA LEU A 159 -18.73 0.70 -3.57
C LEU A 159 -17.38 1.21 -3.04
N ILE A 160 -16.29 0.95 -3.76
CA ILE A 160 -14.95 1.46 -3.43
C ILE A 160 -14.96 2.99 -3.39
N LYS A 161 -15.43 3.63 -4.47
CA LYS A 161 -15.43 5.10 -4.59
C LYS A 161 -16.35 5.78 -3.57
N SER A 162 -17.53 5.22 -3.32
CA SER A 162 -18.48 5.81 -2.36
C SER A 162 -18.04 5.63 -0.92
N THR A 163 -17.34 4.54 -0.60
CA THR A 163 -16.88 4.29 0.77
C THR A 163 -15.61 5.06 1.10
N LEU A 164 -14.59 5.02 0.24
CA LEU A 164 -13.31 5.71 0.49
C LEU A 164 -13.32 7.20 0.13
N GLY A 165 -14.21 7.60 -0.78
CA GLY A 165 -14.23 8.92 -1.39
C GLY A 165 -13.19 9.06 -2.50
N THR A 166 -13.59 9.56 -3.67
CA THR A 166 -12.67 9.72 -4.82
C THR A 166 -11.49 10.65 -4.56
N HIS A 167 -11.63 11.60 -3.62
CA HIS A 167 -10.60 12.56 -3.25
C HIS A 167 -9.44 11.96 -2.44
N THR A 168 -9.59 10.74 -1.90
CA THR A 168 -8.53 10.03 -1.18
C THR A 168 -7.70 9.13 -2.10
N LEU A 169 -8.16 8.93 -3.35
CA LEU A 169 -7.57 8.00 -4.28
C LEU A 169 -6.39 8.63 -5.03
N ILE A 170 -5.28 7.89 -5.09
CA ILE A 170 -4.13 8.22 -5.90
C ILE A 170 -4.27 7.50 -7.24
N ALA A 171 -4.70 8.23 -8.26
CA ALA A 171 -4.86 7.71 -9.62
C ALA A 171 -3.52 7.47 -10.36
N PRO A 172 -3.50 6.69 -11.46
CA PRO A 172 -2.27 6.28 -12.15
C PRO A 172 -1.42 7.44 -12.70
N TYR A 173 -2.07 8.54 -13.09
CA TYR A 173 -1.38 9.73 -13.59
C TYR A 173 -0.56 10.45 -12.49
N TYR A 174 -0.72 10.08 -11.22
CA TYR A 174 0.15 10.54 -10.14
C TYR A 174 1.45 9.73 -9.99
N SER A 175 1.67 8.67 -10.79
CA SER A 175 2.87 7.84 -10.71
C SER A 175 4.22 8.59 -10.81
N PRO A 176 4.35 9.72 -11.56
CA PRO A 176 5.59 10.48 -11.60
C PRO A 176 5.87 11.30 -10.33
N PHE A 177 4.87 11.50 -9.46
CA PHE A 177 4.99 12.35 -8.28
C PHE A 177 5.50 11.56 -7.07
N THR A 178 6.28 12.23 -6.24
CA THR A 178 6.66 11.74 -4.91
C THR A 178 5.45 11.73 -3.96
N LEU A 179 5.47 10.92 -2.90
CA LEU A 179 4.40 10.96 -1.90
C LEU A 179 4.20 12.35 -1.30
N LYS A 180 5.30 13.08 -1.03
CA LYS A 180 5.26 14.45 -0.52
C LYS A 180 4.51 15.39 -1.47
N GLN A 181 4.77 15.27 -2.78
CA GLN A 181 4.09 16.05 -3.81
C GLN A 181 2.60 15.70 -3.90
N ILE A 182 2.25 14.42 -3.85
CA ILE A 182 0.85 13.97 -3.84
C ILE A 182 0.10 14.56 -2.63
N GLN A 183 0.70 14.48 -1.44
CA GLN A 183 0.14 15.04 -0.20
C GLN A 183 0.03 16.57 -0.22
N ALA A 184 0.88 17.26 -0.99
CA ALA A 184 0.81 18.70 -1.16
C ALA A 184 -0.36 19.14 -2.06
N ILE A 185 -0.85 18.25 -2.94
CA ILE A 185 -2.01 18.48 -3.81
C ILE A 185 -3.31 18.25 -3.05
N GLY A 186 -3.39 17.19 -2.26
CA GLY A 186 -4.62 16.82 -1.56
C GLY A 186 -4.45 15.65 -0.61
N PRO A 187 -5.54 15.18 0.01
CA PRO A 187 -5.52 14.16 1.05
C PRO A 187 -5.35 12.73 0.50
N MET A 188 -4.81 12.58 -0.71
CA MET A 188 -4.73 11.31 -1.40
C MET A 188 -3.71 10.39 -0.72
N ASN A 189 -4.15 9.17 -0.39
CA ASN A 189 -3.37 8.21 0.38
C ASN A 189 -3.69 6.74 0.04
N THR A 190 -4.67 6.48 -0.84
CA THR A 190 -5.06 5.12 -1.22
C THR A 190 -4.85 4.86 -2.70
N VAL A 191 -4.15 3.78 -3.04
CA VAL A 191 -4.08 3.23 -4.40
C VAL A 191 -5.01 2.05 -4.51
N ILE A 192 -5.86 2.04 -5.54
CA ILE A 192 -6.64 0.87 -5.93
C ILE A 192 -5.98 0.23 -7.14
N ALA A 193 -5.38 -0.95 -6.96
CA ALA A 193 -4.89 -1.77 -8.05
C ALA A 193 -5.96 -2.79 -8.41
N TYR A 194 -6.46 -2.74 -9.65
CA TYR A 194 -7.62 -3.52 -10.08
C TYR A 194 -7.25 -4.41 -11.27
N ASN A 195 -7.10 -5.73 -11.03
CA ASN A 195 -6.59 -6.68 -12.01
C ASN A 195 -7.62 -7.14 -13.06
N ARG A 196 -8.36 -6.19 -13.63
CA ARG A 196 -9.32 -6.40 -14.73
C ARG A 196 -9.25 -5.24 -15.72
N GLY A 197 -9.63 -5.50 -16.97
CA GLY A 197 -9.66 -4.49 -18.03
C GLY A 197 -10.80 -3.47 -17.88
N THR A 198 -11.94 -3.89 -17.31
CA THR A 198 -13.12 -3.06 -17.03
C THR A 198 -12.93 -2.24 -15.75
N ARG A 199 -11.90 -1.38 -15.70
CA ARG A 199 -11.56 -0.57 -14.53
C ARG A 199 -11.76 0.93 -14.74
N ASP A 200 -12.13 1.62 -13.66
CA ASP A 200 -12.23 3.07 -13.55
C ASP A 200 -10.87 3.74 -13.80
N THR A 201 -10.89 4.95 -14.35
CA THR A 201 -9.67 5.69 -14.70
C THR A 201 -8.87 6.16 -13.47
N LEU A 202 -9.52 6.22 -12.30
CA LEU A 202 -8.86 6.46 -11.02
C LEU A 202 -8.10 5.22 -10.51
N PHE A 203 -8.31 4.04 -11.09
CA PHE A 203 -7.73 2.79 -10.62
C PHE A 203 -6.50 2.39 -11.45
N TRP A 204 -5.48 1.90 -10.75
CA TRP A 204 -4.28 1.36 -11.36
C TRP A 204 -4.59 0.01 -11.99
N GLY A 205 -3.74 -0.38 -12.94
CA GLY A 205 -3.69 -1.79 -13.34
C GLY A 205 -3.37 -2.68 -12.15
N GLY A 206 -3.82 -3.93 -12.22
CA GLY A 206 -3.52 -4.93 -11.21
C GLY A 206 -2.02 -5.00 -10.92
N VAL A 207 -1.66 -5.31 -9.69
CA VAL A 207 -0.26 -5.52 -9.34
C VAL A 207 0.26 -6.70 -10.16
N ASN A 208 1.40 -6.50 -10.83
CA ASN A 208 2.11 -7.56 -11.52
C ASN A 208 2.72 -8.50 -10.47
N GLN A 209 1.94 -9.50 -10.04
CA GLN A 209 2.37 -10.48 -9.06
C GLN A 209 3.31 -11.50 -9.72
N ARG A 210 4.59 -11.45 -9.36
CA ARG A 210 5.57 -12.49 -9.74
C ARG A 210 5.35 -13.67 -8.80
N TRP A 211 4.65 -14.67 -9.32
CA TRP A 211 4.34 -15.92 -8.63
C TRP A 211 5.02 -17.09 -9.35
N LYS A 212 5.53 -18.06 -8.58
CA LYS A 212 6.27 -19.21 -9.11
C LYS A 212 5.40 -20.11 -9.99
N GLY A 213 4.07 -20.08 -9.83
CA GLY A 213 3.15 -21.01 -10.50
C GLY A 213 3.03 -22.38 -9.81
N ASP A 214 3.53 -22.49 -8.58
CA ASP A 214 3.53 -23.71 -7.78
C ASP A 214 3.26 -23.33 -6.32
N PHE A 215 2.28 -23.99 -5.70
CA PHE A 215 1.86 -23.70 -4.33
C PHE A 215 2.80 -24.27 -3.28
N SER A 216 3.55 -25.35 -3.58
CA SER A 216 4.37 -26.06 -2.57
C SER A 216 5.85 -26.25 -2.95
N PRO A 217 6.53 -25.21 -3.49
CA PRO A 217 7.95 -25.34 -3.78
C PRO A 217 8.76 -25.60 -2.51
N SER A 218 9.92 -26.23 -2.64
CA SER A 218 10.91 -26.16 -1.57
C SER A 218 11.38 -24.73 -1.36
N THR A 219 11.87 -24.41 -0.16
CA THR A 219 12.46 -23.10 0.16
C THR A 219 13.57 -22.70 -0.82
N ARG A 220 14.37 -23.68 -1.28
CA ARG A 220 15.43 -23.47 -2.28
C ARG A 220 14.86 -23.11 -3.66
N GLU A 221 13.82 -23.79 -4.10
CA GLU A 221 13.17 -23.51 -5.38
C GLU A 221 12.48 -22.15 -5.39
N LEU A 222 11.84 -21.78 -4.28
CA LEU A 222 11.27 -20.44 -4.11
C LEU A 222 12.38 -19.38 -4.19
N LYS A 223 13.49 -19.56 -3.47
CA LYS A 223 14.62 -18.62 -3.53
C LYS A 223 15.19 -18.49 -4.94
N LYS A 224 15.39 -19.60 -5.66
CA LYS A 224 15.87 -19.60 -7.05
C LYS A 224 14.94 -18.83 -7.98
N PHE A 225 13.62 -18.99 -7.81
CA PHE A 225 12.63 -18.20 -8.55
C PHE A 225 12.77 -16.71 -8.25
N MET A 226 12.84 -16.34 -6.98
CA MET A 226 13.01 -14.95 -6.57
C MET A 226 14.32 -14.34 -7.10
N ASP A 227 15.40 -15.13 -7.15
CA ASP A 227 16.68 -14.72 -7.75
C ASP A 227 16.56 -14.41 -9.24
N ALA A 228 15.79 -15.21 -9.98
CA ALA A 228 15.49 -14.89 -11.37
C ALA A 228 14.67 -13.59 -11.49
N VAL A 229 13.66 -13.40 -10.64
CA VAL A 229 12.84 -12.17 -10.62
C VAL A 229 13.68 -10.94 -10.26
N ALA A 230 14.66 -11.06 -9.38
CA ALA A 230 15.54 -9.97 -8.96
C ALA A 230 16.43 -9.42 -10.10
N LEU A 231 16.57 -10.17 -11.21
CA LEU A 231 17.29 -9.76 -12.41
C LEU A 231 16.38 -9.09 -13.45
N GLU A 232 15.07 -9.09 -13.24
CA GLU A 232 14.13 -8.54 -14.20
C GLU A 232 14.01 -7.02 -14.12
N THR A 233 13.82 -6.39 -15.28
CA THR A 233 13.40 -4.99 -15.34
C THR A 233 11.91 -4.88 -15.03
N LYS A 234 11.52 -3.97 -14.12
CA LYS A 234 10.12 -3.60 -13.89
C LYS A 234 9.65 -2.67 -15.01
N PRO A 235 8.57 -3.02 -15.76
CA PRO A 235 7.97 -2.11 -16.70
C PRO A 235 7.55 -0.81 -16.03
N GLU A 236 7.65 0.26 -16.79
CA GLU A 236 7.24 1.59 -16.35
C GLU A 236 5.74 1.66 -16.06
N GLY A 237 5.35 2.42 -15.05
CA GLY A 237 3.95 2.65 -14.66
C GLY A 237 3.28 1.45 -14.00
N GLN A 238 3.98 0.32 -13.79
CA GLN A 238 3.43 -0.87 -13.15
C GLN A 238 3.80 -0.98 -11.67
N LEU A 239 2.82 -1.36 -10.86
CA LEU A 239 3.05 -1.96 -9.55
C LEU A 239 3.53 -3.41 -9.76
N ARG A 240 4.51 -3.86 -8.98
CA ARG A 240 5.04 -5.23 -9.04
C ARG A 240 5.24 -5.78 -7.65
N SER A 241 4.81 -7.02 -7.43
CA SER A 241 5.07 -7.75 -6.20
C SER A 241 5.83 -9.04 -6.47
N ILE A 242 6.61 -9.49 -5.50
CA ILE A 242 7.10 -10.87 -5.41
C ILE A 242 6.21 -11.63 -4.44
N GLN A 243 5.70 -12.79 -4.85
CA GLN A 243 4.97 -13.70 -3.96
C GLN A 243 5.98 -14.61 -3.26
N CYS A 244 6.37 -14.22 -2.04
CA CYS A 244 7.25 -14.99 -1.16
C CYS A 244 6.40 -15.77 -0.16
N ALA A 245 5.62 -16.72 -0.68
CA ALA A 245 4.71 -17.57 0.06
C ALA A 245 4.76 -18.99 -0.52
N LYS A 246 4.54 -20.01 0.31
CA LYS A 246 4.53 -21.42 -0.09
C LYS A 246 3.80 -22.26 0.94
N TYR A 247 3.37 -23.45 0.52
CA TYR A 247 2.73 -24.43 1.38
C TYR A 247 3.70 -25.52 1.83
N ASN A 248 3.37 -26.16 2.95
CA ASN A 248 4.00 -27.38 3.40
C ASN A 248 3.56 -28.58 2.54
N LYS A 249 4.49 -29.47 2.18
CA LYS A 249 4.19 -30.64 1.31
C LYS A 249 3.47 -31.77 2.04
N GLY A 250 3.67 -31.91 3.35
CA GLY A 250 3.07 -32.99 4.15
C GLY A 250 1.60 -32.72 4.44
N ILE A 251 1.33 -31.79 5.36
CA ILE A 251 0.00 -31.24 5.58
C ILE A 251 -0.06 -29.92 4.78
N PRO A 252 -0.93 -29.80 3.75
CA PRO A 252 -0.95 -28.64 2.87
C PRO A 252 -1.50 -27.41 3.59
N SER A 253 -0.62 -26.76 4.37
CA SER A 253 -0.88 -25.50 5.07
C SER A 253 0.09 -24.42 4.57
N PRO A 254 -0.29 -23.13 4.62
CA PRO A 254 0.65 -22.02 4.48
C PRO A 254 1.84 -22.20 5.41
N ASP A 255 3.05 -22.16 4.85
CA ASP A 255 4.28 -22.42 5.61
C ASP A 255 4.75 -21.17 6.35
N ASP A 256 5.13 -21.34 7.62
CA ASP A 256 5.82 -20.33 8.39
C ASP A 256 7.34 -20.51 8.25
N PHE A 257 7.90 -19.79 7.27
CA PHE A 257 9.33 -19.67 7.04
C PHE A 257 9.81 -18.22 7.26
N SER A 258 9.18 -17.54 8.23
CA SER A 258 9.44 -16.14 8.60
C SER A 258 10.90 -15.84 8.94
N ASN A 259 11.65 -16.84 9.45
CA ASN A 259 13.09 -16.76 9.65
C ASN A 259 13.84 -16.51 8.33
N LYS A 260 13.45 -17.20 7.25
CA LYS A 260 14.04 -17.05 5.91
C LYS A 260 13.59 -15.77 5.22
N VAL A 261 12.34 -15.35 5.42
CA VAL A 261 11.87 -14.03 4.99
C VAL A 261 12.76 -12.93 5.61
N SER A 262 13.00 -13.01 6.92
CA SER A 262 13.84 -12.04 7.64
C SER A 262 15.29 -12.06 7.16
N GLU A 263 15.85 -13.25 6.90
CA GLU A 263 17.21 -13.44 6.36
C GLU A 263 17.36 -12.85 4.95
N TRP A 264 16.47 -13.22 4.02
CA TRP A 264 16.61 -12.85 2.60
C TRP A 264 16.36 -11.37 2.36
N PHE A 265 15.44 -10.77 3.11
CA PHE A 265 15.07 -9.37 2.94
C PHE A 265 15.75 -8.45 3.95
N ALA A 266 16.75 -8.93 4.70
CA ALA A 266 17.56 -8.08 5.56
C ALA A 266 18.09 -6.86 4.78
N SER A 267 17.84 -5.66 5.30
CA SER A 267 18.29 -4.42 4.68
C SER A 267 19.53 -3.89 5.41
N LYS A 268 20.63 -3.70 4.69
CA LYS A 268 21.88 -3.12 5.22
C LYS A 268 22.30 -1.86 4.45
N ASP A 269 22.18 -1.90 3.13
CA ASP A 269 22.63 -0.86 2.20
C ASP A 269 21.89 -0.94 0.85
N ILE A 270 22.31 -0.12 -0.12
CA ILE A 270 21.67 -0.01 -1.44
C ILE A 270 21.89 -1.25 -2.33
N HIS A 271 22.81 -2.14 -1.95
CA HIS A 271 23.10 -3.38 -2.65
C HIS A 271 22.40 -4.59 -2.03
N SER A 272 21.70 -4.40 -0.91
CA SER A 272 20.94 -5.46 -0.24
C SER A 272 19.86 -6.05 -1.15
N TYR A 273 19.63 -7.36 -1.04
CA TYR A 273 18.72 -8.11 -1.92
C TYR A 273 17.31 -7.52 -2.01
N ILE A 274 16.79 -7.00 -0.89
CA ILE A 274 15.49 -6.32 -0.82
C ILE A 274 15.34 -5.15 -1.80
N GLN A 275 16.44 -4.50 -2.21
CA GLN A 275 16.42 -3.38 -3.15
C GLN A 275 16.04 -3.79 -4.58
N LYS A 276 16.00 -5.09 -4.88
CA LYS A 276 15.56 -5.66 -6.16
C LYS A 276 14.04 -5.82 -6.27
N PHE A 277 13.30 -5.48 -5.21
CA PHE A 277 11.86 -5.68 -5.12
C PHE A 277 11.13 -4.38 -4.77
N TRP A 278 9.81 -4.40 -4.91
CA TRP A 278 8.92 -3.24 -4.68
C TRP A 278 7.82 -3.59 -3.70
N ILE A 279 6.97 -4.57 -4.01
CA ILE A 279 6.01 -5.10 -3.04
C ILE A 279 6.45 -6.52 -2.68
N ILE A 280 6.50 -6.84 -1.39
CA ILE A 280 6.91 -8.16 -0.90
C ILE A 280 5.72 -8.76 -0.18
N ASN A 281 5.01 -9.67 -0.85
CA ASN A 281 3.88 -10.38 -0.27
C ASN A 281 4.39 -11.66 0.40
N THR A 282 4.03 -11.85 1.66
CA THR A 282 4.33 -13.06 2.43
C THR A 282 3.08 -13.62 3.10
N ASP A 283 3.08 -14.91 3.40
CA ASP A 283 2.21 -15.47 4.44
C ASP A 283 2.81 -15.16 5.80
N TRP A 284 1.98 -15.08 6.83
CA TRP A 284 2.38 -14.82 8.22
C TRP A 284 3.28 -13.57 8.34
N THR A 285 2.96 -12.51 7.58
CA THR A 285 3.84 -11.36 7.36
C THR A 285 4.35 -10.76 8.67
N THR A 286 3.47 -10.69 9.67
CA THR A 286 3.73 -10.12 11.00
C THR A 286 4.64 -10.95 11.90
N ARG A 287 4.99 -12.19 11.51
CA ARG A 287 5.95 -13.04 12.24
C ARG A 287 7.41 -12.78 11.87
N SER A 288 7.65 -11.97 10.84
CA SER A 288 8.99 -11.62 10.36
C SER A 288 9.32 -10.14 10.63
N TYR A 289 10.60 -9.76 10.52
CA TYR A 289 11.01 -8.35 10.61
C TYR A 289 10.88 -7.59 9.26
N ILE A 290 10.04 -8.08 8.34
CA ILE A 290 9.95 -7.55 6.97
C ILE A 290 9.56 -6.08 6.93
N VAL A 291 8.65 -5.63 7.80
CA VAL A 291 8.23 -4.22 7.84
C VAL A 291 9.42 -3.32 8.19
N GLY A 292 10.27 -3.74 9.13
CA GLY A 292 11.44 -2.97 9.56
C GLY A 292 12.49 -2.92 8.46
N ASN A 293 12.68 -4.04 7.77
CA ASN A 293 13.55 -4.12 6.60
C ASN A 293 13.05 -3.24 5.44
N CYS A 294 11.75 -3.22 5.14
CA CYS A 294 11.16 -2.35 4.13
C CYS A 294 11.34 -0.86 4.50
N ARG A 295 11.08 -0.50 5.75
CA ARG A 295 11.31 0.86 6.27
C ARG A 295 12.76 1.30 6.05
N HIS A 296 13.72 0.51 6.51
CA HIS A 296 15.15 0.81 6.34
C HIS A 296 15.57 0.86 4.86
N ALA A 297 15.10 -0.08 4.04
CA ALA A 297 15.43 -0.13 2.62
C ALA A 297 14.94 1.11 1.85
N ASN A 298 13.79 1.67 2.24
CA ASN A 298 13.31 2.94 1.67
C ASN A 298 14.18 4.13 2.08
N VAL A 299 14.65 4.20 3.33
CA VAL A 299 15.59 5.26 3.76
C VAL A 299 16.87 5.23 2.92
N VAL A 300 17.46 4.04 2.79
CA VAL A 300 18.64 3.82 1.97
C VAL A 300 18.39 4.19 0.50
N LYS A 301 17.24 3.79 -0.05
CA LYS A 301 16.87 4.12 -1.43
C LYS A 301 16.67 5.62 -1.63
N ALA A 302 16.02 6.30 -0.70
CA ALA A 302 15.80 7.75 -0.76
C ALA A 302 17.12 8.51 -0.74
N ALA A 303 18.08 8.11 0.10
CA ALA A 303 19.40 8.71 0.20
C ALA A 303 20.26 8.55 -1.09
N ALA A 304 19.99 7.52 -1.89
CA ALA A 304 20.71 7.26 -3.15
C ALA A 304 20.16 8.06 -4.35
N LEU A 305 19.04 8.77 -4.20
CA LEU A 305 18.40 9.52 -5.29
C LEU A 305 18.84 10.98 -5.30
N ARG A 306 18.70 11.66 -6.47
CA ARG A 306 18.78 13.12 -6.53
C ARG A 306 17.82 13.76 -5.52
N HIS A 307 18.21 14.90 -4.98
CA HIS A 307 17.43 15.61 -3.97
C HIS A 307 16.03 15.97 -4.50
N ALA A 308 15.05 15.83 -3.60
CA ALA A 308 13.75 16.46 -3.72
C ALA A 308 13.74 17.68 -2.81
N GLN A 309 13.18 18.80 -3.28
CA GLN A 309 13.29 20.07 -2.57
C GLN A 309 11.96 20.82 -2.55
N GLU A 310 11.78 21.64 -1.53
CA GLU A 310 10.73 22.64 -1.48
C GLU A 310 11.36 24.02 -1.40
N LEU A 311 10.89 24.93 -2.24
CA LEU A 311 11.46 26.26 -2.43
C LEU A 311 10.36 27.33 -2.42
N THR A 312 10.77 28.55 -2.08
CA THR A 312 10.05 29.81 -2.23
C THR A 312 10.89 30.77 -3.09
N PRO A 313 10.32 31.87 -3.61
CA PRO A 313 11.12 32.89 -4.28
C PRO A 313 12.30 33.42 -3.47
N THR A 314 12.19 33.47 -2.13
CA THR A 314 13.22 34.03 -1.25
C THR A 314 14.38 33.08 -0.95
N ASN A 315 14.16 31.76 -0.90
CA ASN A 315 15.19 30.78 -0.52
C ASN A 315 15.75 29.96 -1.69
N SER A 316 15.18 30.10 -2.89
CA SER A 316 15.51 29.30 -4.07
C SER A 316 16.84 29.64 -4.73
N ARG A 317 17.50 30.73 -4.33
CA ARG A 317 18.50 31.41 -5.18
C ARG A 317 17.96 31.69 -6.58
N ALA A 318 16.63 31.82 -6.75
CA ALA A 318 16.04 32.36 -7.96
C ALA A 318 16.41 33.84 -8.05
N VAL A 319 17.67 34.10 -8.38
CA VAL A 319 18.09 35.38 -8.93
C VAL A 319 17.20 35.56 -10.16
N ASP A 320 16.32 36.55 -10.13
CA ASP A 320 15.43 36.93 -11.23
C ASP A 320 14.41 35.85 -11.66
N GLY A 321 13.96 34.98 -10.76
CA GLY A 321 12.84 34.06 -11.03
C GLY A 321 13.21 32.73 -11.70
N ILE A 322 14.49 32.36 -11.77
CA ILE A 322 14.93 31.07 -12.33
C ILE A 322 14.76 29.94 -11.31
N ILE A 323 13.98 28.91 -11.66
CA ILE A 323 13.93 27.66 -10.90
C ILE A 323 15.22 26.87 -11.12
N PRO A 324 15.93 26.41 -10.07
CA PRO A 324 17.13 25.61 -10.23
C PRO A 324 16.82 24.27 -10.91
N GLY A 325 17.62 23.94 -11.94
CA GLY A 325 17.74 22.55 -12.42
C GLY A 325 18.37 21.67 -11.33
N HIS A 326 18.55 20.38 -11.59
CA HIS A 326 19.19 19.40 -10.67
C HIS A 326 18.29 18.73 -9.62
N TYR A 327 17.07 19.22 -9.35
CA TYR A 327 16.13 18.51 -8.48
C TYR A 327 15.25 17.53 -9.26
N ARG A 328 15.07 16.32 -8.73
CA ARG A 328 14.17 15.33 -9.37
C ARG A 328 12.69 15.57 -9.12
N ALA A 329 12.40 16.32 -8.05
CA ALA A 329 11.07 16.63 -7.58
C ALA A 329 11.13 17.95 -6.82
N LEU A 330 10.41 18.94 -7.30
CA LEU A 330 10.38 20.27 -6.74
C LEU A 330 8.93 20.66 -6.39
N ILE A 331 8.78 21.29 -5.23
CA ILE A 331 7.57 22.03 -4.85
C ILE A 331 8.00 23.50 -4.74
N PHE A 332 7.34 24.38 -5.49
CA PHE A 332 7.59 25.81 -5.46
C PHE A 332 6.34 26.53 -4.93
N THR A 333 6.50 27.28 -3.84
CA THR A 333 5.38 27.93 -3.15
C THR A 333 5.46 29.45 -3.29
N LEU A 334 4.40 30.04 -3.83
CA LEU A 334 4.16 31.47 -3.97
C LEU A 334 3.14 31.92 -2.91
N SER A 335 3.45 32.99 -2.17
CA SER A 335 2.56 33.57 -1.17
C SER A 335 2.74 35.09 -1.09
N ASP A 336 1.80 35.77 -0.45
CA ASP A 336 1.97 37.20 -0.13
C ASP A 336 3.20 37.36 0.78
N GLY A 337 4.15 38.22 0.40
CA GLY A 337 5.47 38.35 1.04
C GLY A 337 6.59 37.48 0.46
N HIS A 338 6.25 36.47 -0.35
CA HIS A 338 7.18 35.62 -1.10
C HIS A 338 6.67 35.42 -2.53
N GLY A 339 6.39 36.53 -3.22
CA GLY A 339 5.94 36.54 -4.62
C GLY A 339 7.08 36.84 -5.59
N CYS A 340 6.91 36.45 -6.86
CA CYS A 340 7.73 36.91 -7.97
C CYS A 340 6.82 37.27 -9.16
N GLN A 341 7.23 38.26 -9.97
CA GLN A 341 6.46 38.66 -11.15
C GLN A 341 6.58 37.61 -12.27
N GLU A 342 7.77 37.02 -12.42
CA GLU A 342 8.06 36.01 -13.42
C GLU A 342 8.76 34.79 -12.80
N LEU A 343 8.48 33.62 -13.37
CA LEU A 343 9.08 32.34 -13.02
C LEU A 343 9.56 31.65 -14.31
N LEU A 344 10.86 31.40 -14.39
CA LEU A 344 11.51 30.72 -15.51
C LEU A 344 11.71 29.24 -15.16
N LEU A 345 11.23 28.35 -16.03
CA LEU A 345 11.41 26.91 -15.83
C LEU A 345 12.89 26.50 -15.97
N PRO A 346 13.35 25.46 -15.26
CA PRO A 346 14.73 25.03 -15.32
C PRO A 346 15.08 24.49 -16.72
N SER A 347 16.25 24.85 -17.24
CA SER A 347 16.76 24.35 -18.53
C SER A 347 17.43 22.98 -18.46
N ASN A 348 17.88 22.55 -17.26
CA ASN A 348 18.56 21.29 -17.01
C ASN A 348 17.64 20.29 -16.28
N VAL A 349 16.60 19.83 -16.96
CA VAL A 349 15.68 18.78 -16.48
C VAL A 349 16.00 17.43 -17.10
N GLN A 350 15.74 16.35 -16.35
CA GLN A 350 15.76 15.00 -16.89
C GLN A 350 14.35 14.44 -17.02
N ASP A 351 14.23 13.34 -17.77
CA ASP A 351 12.98 12.61 -17.91
C ASP A 351 12.34 12.33 -16.54
N LYS A 352 11.04 12.65 -16.45
CA LYS A 352 10.19 12.53 -15.25
C LYS A 352 10.56 13.43 -14.08
N ASP A 353 11.46 14.40 -14.20
CA ASP A 353 11.56 15.44 -13.18
C ASP A 353 10.19 16.15 -13.06
N THR A 354 9.76 16.44 -11.83
CA THR A 354 8.43 17.01 -11.57
C THR A 354 8.54 18.34 -10.83
N LEU A 355 7.71 19.30 -11.23
CA LEU A 355 7.53 20.59 -10.57
C LEU A 355 6.05 20.76 -10.20
N ILE A 356 5.78 21.04 -8.94
CA ILE A 356 4.48 21.53 -8.47
C ILE A 356 4.62 22.99 -8.11
N ILE A 357 3.76 23.84 -8.69
CA ILE A 357 3.64 25.24 -8.31
C ILE A 357 2.38 25.39 -7.45
N ARG A 358 2.55 25.90 -6.22
CA ARG A 358 1.45 26.24 -5.32
C ARG A 358 1.41 27.75 -5.18
N SER A 359 0.27 28.37 -5.43
CA SER A 359 0.10 29.80 -5.21
C SER A 359 -1.09 30.06 -4.30
N THR A 360 -0.82 30.79 -3.21
CA THR A 360 -1.86 31.48 -2.43
C THR A 360 -1.73 32.99 -2.57
N ALA A 361 -0.86 33.47 -3.45
CA ALA A 361 -0.61 34.88 -3.64
C ALA A 361 -1.83 35.57 -4.29
N ALA A 362 -2.12 36.79 -3.85
CA ALA A 362 -3.18 37.60 -4.46
C ALA A 362 -2.78 38.15 -5.84
N LEU A 363 -1.48 38.22 -6.12
CA LEU A 363 -0.92 38.72 -7.36
C LEU A 363 -0.63 37.59 -8.35
N ASN A 364 -0.77 37.91 -9.64
CA ASN A 364 -0.41 37.00 -10.72
C ASN A 364 1.12 36.84 -10.83
N THR A 365 1.56 35.62 -11.11
CA THR A 365 2.95 35.30 -11.48
C THR A 365 2.94 34.71 -12.89
N LEU A 366 3.73 35.26 -13.80
CA LEU A 366 3.89 34.76 -15.16
C LEU A 366 4.89 33.59 -15.17
N ILE A 367 4.50 32.45 -15.74
CA ILE A 367 5.41 31.32 -15.96
C ILE A 367 5.90 31.40 -17.40
N ARG A 368 7.21 31.56 -17.60
CA ARG A 368 7.83 31.49 -18.92
C ARG A 368 8.57 30.18 -19.09
N LEU A 369 8.37 29.57 -20.26
CA LEU A 369 9.14 28.44 -20.73
C LEU A 369 10.46 28.99 -21.29
N CYS A 370 11.60 28.54 -20.75
CA CYS A 370 12.88 28.81 -21.40
C CYS A 370 12.91 28.05 -22.73
N THR A 371 12.94 28.79 -23.85
CA THR A 371 13.13 28.25 -25.20
C THR A 371 14.59 28.02 -25.50
#